data_AF-A0AAV7HX74-F1
#
_entry.id   AF-A0AAV7HX74-F1
#
_cell.length_a   1.000
_cell.length_b   1.000
_cell.length_c   1.000
_cell.angle_alpha   90.00
_cell.angle_beta   90.00
_cell.angle_gamma   90.00
#
_symmetry.space_group_name_H-M   'P 1'
#
loop_
_entity.id
_entity.type
_entity.pdbx_description
1 polymer ?
#
loop_
_entity_poly.entity_id
_entity_poly.type
_entity_poly.pdbx_seq_one_letter_code
_entity_poly.pdbx_strand_id
1 'polypeptide(L)'
;MKRTKEEALKKVNSDLEQRDSKYDGKFEEMERRFTRLEAKLATDNVPSYSSALQTTSPPTDKPEEEFKQYMDKISGKLEGMDKQLRHSIPTDTGFITLPTTPFVKTRWSEEKKNAYKHAMLLSQKLEINFDFEDIETLSLNITAAITKAATSTGMTSSNTARPKATKRKPWFDDDCLATKKQLSAALRRARQNSFDPQSLSQYLRAKKEYKDTLNTKLKDFRLSMINKFAEVKNSTEFWRTFNSFRRKHCYITPLPLDTWVSFYSNIYPQRIIDNTTFFGILDPITDGSITFEEIRSSVKAIKKCEPSWDAWQM
;
A
#
# COMPACT_ATOMS: atom_id res chain seq x y z
N MET A 1 -31.28 12.34 18.24
CA MET A 1 -30.18 11.93 17.34
C MET A 1 -28.76 12.25 17.81
N LYS A 2 -28.51 13.21 18.73
CA LYS A 2 -27.13 13.50 19.23
C LYS A 2 -26.60 12.47 20.24
N ARG A 3 -27.45 11.86 21.07
CA ARG A 3 -27.05 10.86 22.10
C ARG A 3 -26.39 9.60 21.52
N THR A 4 -26.81 9.15 20.34
CA THR A 4 -26.30 7.91 19.72
C THR A 4 -24.87 8.02 19.20
N LYS A 5 -24.42 9.22 18.81
CA LYS A 5 -23.04 9.44 18.32
C LYS A 5 -22.02 9.43 19.47
N GLU A 6 -22.39 9.96 20.62
CA GLU A 6 -21.52 9.99 21.80
C GLU A 6 -21.34 8.59 22.40
N GLU A 7 -22.41 7.79 22.43
CA GLU A 7 -22.35 6.37 22.84
C GLU A 7 -21.48 5.53 21.90
N ALA A 8 -21.56 5.75 20.59
CA ALA A 8 -20.71 5.06 19.62
C ALA A 8 -19.21 5.41 19.80
N LEU A 9 -18.90 6.69 20.07
CA LEU A 9 -17.53 7.14 20.35
C LEU A 9 -16.98 6.53 21.65
N LYS A 10 -17.78 6.50 22.72
CA LYS A 10 -17.39 5.86 23.99
C LYS A 10 -17.12 4.36 23.81
N LYS A 11 -17.93 3.67 23.00
CA LYS A 11 -17.73 2.25 22.71
C LYS A 11 -16.42 1.99 21.94
N VAL A 12 -16.13 2.79 20.90
CA VAL A 12 -14.89 2.65 20.11
C VAL A 12 -13.64 2.90 20.96
N ASN A 13 -13.67 3.89 21.85
CA ASN A 13 -12.55 4.14 22.77
C ASN A 13 -12.36 3.01 23.78
N SER A 14 -13.45 2.50 24.37
CA SER A 14 -13.41 1.33 25.26
C SER A 14 -12.81 0.10 24.57
N ASP A 15 -13.22 -0.18 23.33
CA ASP A 15 -12.69 -1.31 22.56
C ASP A 15 -11.20 -1.16 22.20
N LEU A 16 -10.74 0.08 21.99
CA LEU A 16 -9.32 0.39 21.77
C LEU A 16 -8.50 0.19 23.05
N GLU A 17 -8.98 0.69 24.20
CA GLU A 17 -8.32 0.53 25.50
C GLU A 17 -8.23 -0.95 25.92
N GLN A 18 -9.29 -1.74 25.69
CA GLN A 18 -9.27 -3.18 25.93
C GLN A 18 -8.27 -3.92 25.04
N ARG A 19 -8.12 -3.50 23.77
CA ARG A 19 -7.11 -4.08 22.88
C ARG A 19 -5.70 -3.75 23.36
N ASP A 20 -5.43 -2.50 23.72
CA ASP A 20 -4.10 -2.07 24.17
C ASP A 20 -3.73 -2.76 25.50
N SER A 21 -4.66 -2.83 26.46
CA SER A 21 -4.47 -3.56 27.73
C SER A 21 -4.14 -5.05 27.52
N LYS A 22 -4.77 -5.70 26.53
CA LYS A 22 -4.48 -7.10 26.19
C LYS A 22 -3.06 -7.30 25.63
N TYR A 23 -2.50 -6.30 24.94
CA TYR A 23 -1.13 -6.36 24.43
C TYR A 23 -0.10 -6.04 25.51
N ASP A 24 -0.41 -5.13 26.43
CA ASP A 24 0.45 -4.81 27.57
C ASP A 24 0.60 -6.01 28.52
N GLY A 25 -0.49 -6.74 28.80
CA GLY A 25 -0.41 -7.95 29.64
C GLY A 25 0.49 -9.05 29.05
N LYS A 26 0.45 -9.26 27.72
CA LYS A 26 1.35 -10.21 27.04
C LYS A 26 2.79 -9.72 27.02
N PHE A 27 3.01 -8.42 26.99
CA PHE A 27 4.34 -7.82 27.03
C PHE A 27 4.95 -7.95 28.43
N GLU A 28 4.20 -7.62 29.48
CA GLU A 28 4.64 -7.82 30.87
C GLU A 28 4.90 -9.29 31.21
N GLU A 29 4.13 -10.23 30.65
CA GLU A 29 4.41 -11.66 30.81
C GLU A 29 5.73 -12.07 30.14
N MET A 30 6.01 -11.52 28.96
CA MET A 30 7.26 -11.75 28.23
C MET A 30 8.46 -11.14 28.97
N GLU A 31 8.31 -9.93 29.52
CA GLU A 31 9.34 -9.25 30.30
C GLU A 31 9.60 -10.00 31.62
N ARG A 32 8.54 -10.48 32.31
CA ARG A 32 8.67 -11.37 33.48
C ARG A 32 9.40 -12.68 33.16
N ARG A 33 9.15 -13.29 31.99
CA ARG A 33 9.89 -14.48 31.56
C ARG A 33 11.37 -14.17 31.33
N PHE A 34 11.67 -13.02 30.75
CA PHE A 34 13.04 -12.58 30.51
C PHE A 34 13.79 -12.34 31.83
N THR A 35 13.19 -11.61 32.78
CA THR A 35 13.80 -11.37 34.10
C THR A 35 14.01 -12.68 34.89
N ARG A 36 13.12 -13.67 34.77
CA ARG A 36 13.35 -15.01 35.36
C ARG A 36 14.53 -15.75 34.75
N LEU A 37 14.76 -15.58 33.44
CA LEU A 37 15.92 -16.17 32.78
C LEU A 37 17.21 -15.49 33.20
N GLU A 38 17.21 -14.16 33.33
CA GLU A 38 18.35 -13.41 33.87
C GLU A 38 18.64 -13.78 35.33
N ALA A 39 17.61 -13.91 36.17
CA ALA A 39 17.77 -14.34 37.56
C ALA A 39 18.32 -15.77 37.65
N LYS A 40 17.86 -16.68 36.79
CA LYS A 40 18.41 -18.05 36.71
C LYS A 40 19.89 -18.05 36.32
N LEU A 41 20.27 -17.26 35.32
CA LEU A 41 21.67 -17.07 34.91
C LEU A 41 22.53 -16.47 36.02
N ALA A 42 21.96 -15.65 36.91
CA ALA A 42 22.66 -15.07 38.05
C ALA A 42 22.77 -16.02 39.26
N THR A 43 21.80 -16.93 39.46
CA THR A 43 21.83 -17.94 40.52
C THR A 43 22.66 -19.17 40.17
N ASP A 44 22.87 -19.43 38.88
CA ASP A 44 23.85 -20.40 38.41
C ASP A 44 25.25 -19.81 38.62
N ASN A 45 25.64 -19.84 39.89
CA ASN A 45 26.90 -19.39 40.44
C ASN A 45 28.01 -20.22 39.79
N VAL A 46 28.60 -19.71 38.70
CA VAL A 46 29.84 -20.26 38.13
C VAL A 46 30.90 -20.11 39.21
N PRO A 47 31.43 -21.20 39.79
CA PRO A 47 32.43 -21.11 40.84
C PRO A 47 33.64 -20.36 40.29
N SER A 48 34.06 -19.32 41.00
CA SER A 48 35.27 -18.55 40.72
C SER A 48 36.48 -19.47 40.55
N TYR A 49 36.93 -19.63 39.31
CA TYR A 49 38.18 -20.31 38.94
C TYR A 49 39.36 -19.42 39.38
N SER A 50 39.79 -19.51 40.64
CA SER A 50 41.10 -18.97 41.01
C SER A 50 41.85 -19.71 42.12
N SER A 51 41.32 -20.79 42.71
CA SER A 51 42.06 -21.46 43.78
C SER A 51 41.50 -22.84 44.11
N ALA A 52 41.96 -23.87 43.38
CA ALA A 52 42.20 -25.22 43.90
C ALA A 52 42.61 -26.17 42.76
N LEU A 53 43.92 -26.28 42.54
CA LEU A 53 44.52 -27.50 42.03
C LEU A 53 44.45 -28.54 43.16
N GLN A 54 43.72 -29.64 42.98
CA GLN A 54 44.19 -31.00 43.30
C GLN A 54 43.13 -32.07 42.96
N THR A 55 43.48 -32.86 41.95
CA THR A 55 43.28 -34.32 41.86
C THR A 55 41.90 -34.90 42.23
N THR A 56 41.07 -35.14 41.22
CA THR A 56 40.49 -36.47 40.90
C THR A 56 39.93 -36.48 39.47
N SER A 57 39.97 -37.65 38.85
CA SER A 57 39.60 -38.08 37.48
C SER A 57 38.26 -37.57 36.89
N PRO A 58 38.10 -37.63 35.54
CA PRO A 58 37.13 -36.84 34.78
C PRO A 58 35.75 -37.52 34.62
N PRO A 59 34.63 -36.78 34.75
CA PRO A 59 33.34 -37.19 34.24
C PRO A 59 32.98 -36.39 32.98
N THR A 60 33.09 -37.08 31.84
CA THR A 60 32.41 -36.93 30.54
C THR A 60 31.64 -35.64 30.23
N ASP A 61 32.14 -34.98 29.18
CA ASP A 61 31.49 -34.08 28.23
C ASP A 61 30.05 -34.47 27.85
N LYS A 62 29.05 -33.70 28.31
CA LYS A 62 27.67 -33.72 27.75
C LYS A 62 26.92 -32.38 27.68
N PRO A 63 27.22 -31.31 28.43
CA PRO A 63 26.36 -30.12 28.40
C PRO A 63 26.54 -29.28 27.12
N GLU A 64 27.72 -29.30 26.50
CA GLU A 64 27.99 -28.50 25.29
C GLU A 64 27.33 -29.11 24.04
N GLU A 65 27.26 -30.44 23.98
CA GLU A 65 26.62 -31.16 22.88
C GLU A 65 25.09 -31.06 22.98
N GLU A 66 24.51 -31.09 24.18
CA GLU A 66 23.09 -30.83 24.41
C GLU A 66 22.67 -29.40 24.05
N PHE A 67 23.53 -28.41 24.35
CA PHE A 67 23.27 -27.02 23.95
C PHE A 67 23.33 -26.83 22.44
N LYS A 68 24.29 -27.46 21.76
CA LYS A 68 24.42 -27.42 20.31
C LYS A 68 23.22 -28.09 19.63
N GLN A 69 22.79 -29.24 20.14
CA GLN A 69 21.62 -29.96 19.65
C GLN A 69 20.31 -29.18 19.86
N TYR A 70 20.20 -28.41 20.96
CA TYR A 70 19.08 -27.51 21.22
C TYR A 70 19.04 -26.32 20.24
N MET A 71 20.20 -25.70 19.95
CA MET A 71 20.29 -24.57 19.03
C MET A 71 20.02 -24.98 17.57
N ASP A 72 20.46 -26.16 17.15
CA ASP A 72 20.13 -26.71 15.83
C ASP A 72 18.63 -27.04 15.70
N LYS A 73 18.01 -27.55 16.77
CA LYS A 73 16.56 -27.81 16.81
C LYS A 73 15.73 -26.53 16.70
N ILE A 74 16.19 -25.42 17.27
CA ILE A 74 15.53 -24.11 17.14
C ILE A 74 15.70 -23.55 15.73
N SER A 75 16.90 -23.64 15.15
CA SER A 75 17.16 -23.16 13.79
C SER A 75 16.34 -23.90 12.74
N GLY A 76 16.23 -25.24 12.84
CA GLY A 76 15.40 -26.04 11.94
C GLY A 76 13.89 -25.74 12.09
N LYS A 77 13.43 -25.42 13.30
CA LYS A 77 12.02 -25.06 13.55
C LYS A 77 11.67 -23.67 12.99
N LEU A 78 12.62 -22.73 13.03
CA LEU A 78 12.48 -21.41 12.41
C LEU A 78 12.50 -21.48 10.88
N GLU A 79 13.35 -22.32 10.28
CA GLU A 79 13.36 -22.57 8.84
C GLU A 79 12.08 -23.27 8.35
N GLY A 80 11.53 -24.20 9.14
CA GLY A 80 10.26 -24.86 8.84
C GLY A 80 9.07 -23.89 8.86
N MET A 81 9.05 -22.94 9.79
CA MET A 81 8.00 -21.90 9.86
C MET A 81 8.10 -20.91 8.70
N ASP A 82 9.30 -20.52 8.27
CA ASP A 82 9.48 -19.64 7.11
C ASP A 82 9.13 -20.35 5.78
N LYS A 83 9.39 -21.66 5.67
CA LYS A 83 8.94 -22.48 4.53
C LYS A 83 7.41 -22.63 4.49
N GLN A 84 6.74 -22.84 5.62
CA GLN A 84 5.27 -22.91 5.67
C GLN A 84 4.60 -21.58 5.29
N LEU A 85 5.21 -20.43 5.63
CA LEU A 85 4.73 -19.10 5.21
C LEU A 85 4.94 -18.81 3.72
N ARG A 86 5.90 -19.46 3.05
CA ARG A 86 6.17 -19.28 1.62
C ARG A 86 5.35 -20.20 0.70
N HIS A 87 4.92 -21.38 1.18
CA HIS A 87 4.22 -22.37 0.34
C HIS A 87 2.69 -22.20 0.30
N SER A 88 2.11 -21.24 1.04
CA SER A 88 0.67 -20.93 1.00
C SER A 88 0.26 -19.91 -0.06
N ILE A 89 1.22 -19.38 -0.84
CA ILE A 89 0.95 -18.52 -1.98
C ILE A 89 1.41 -19.28 -3.22
N PRO A 90 0.51 -19.73 -4.12
CA PRO A 90 0.92 -20.31 -5.38
C PRO A 90 1.66 -19.23 -6.17
N THR A 91 2.99 -19.31 -6.22
CA THR A 91 3.84 -18.37 -6.97
C THR A 91 3.98 -18.74 -8.44
N ASP A 92 3.31 -19.81 -8.88
CA ASP A 92 3.38 -20.31 -10.26
C ASP A 92 2.10 -20.02 -11.03
N THR A 93 1.69 -18.76 -11.03
CA THR A 93 0.90 -18.23 -12.13
C THR A 93 1.90 -17.53 -13.03
N GLY A 94 2.22 -18.16 -14.16
CA GLY A 94 2.94 -17.53 -15.26
C GLY A 94 2.12 -16.34 -15.76
N PHE A 95 2.17 -15.23 -15.03
CA PHE A 95 1.66 -13.95 -15.50
C PHE A 95 2.51 -13.59 -16.69
N ILE A 96 1.93 -13.77 -17.87
CA ILE A 96 2.37 -13.10 -19.09
C ILE A 96 2.25 -11.62 -18.78
N THR A 97 3.35 -11.04 -18.29
CA THR A 97 3.45 -9.60 -18.09
C THR A 97 3.48 -9.00 -19.48
N LEU A 98 2.31 -8.64 -20.00
CA LEU A 98 2.21 -7.86 -21.21
C LEU A 98 3.18 -6.68 -21.06
N PRO A 99 4.04 -6.41 -22.07
CA PRO A 99 5.02 -5.36 -22.00
C PRO A 99 4.30 -4.05 -21.67
N THR A 100 4.45 -3.61 -20.43
CA THR A 100 3.77 -2.43 -19.93
C THR A 100 4.48 -1.25 -20.56
N THR A 101 3.97 -0.78 -21.69
CA THR A 101 4.53 0.40 -22.35
C THR A 101 4.52 1.54 -21.33
N PRO A 102 5.65 2.25 -21.14
CA PRO A 102 5.73 3.30 -20.14
C PRO A 102 4.63 4.33 -20.42
N PHE A 103 3.75 4.56 -19.45
CA PHE A 103 2.65 5.51 -19.60
C PHE A 103 3.21 6.92 -19.83
N VAL A 104 3.16 7.39 -21.08
CA VAL A 104 3.65 8.71 -21.47
C VAL A 104 2.53 9.73 -21.24
N LYS A 105 2.72 10.63 -20.27
CA LYS A 105 1.79 11.73 -20.07
C LYS A 105 2.07 12.84 -21.08
N THR A 106 1.12 13.10 -21.97
CA THR A 106 1.13 14.26 -22.85
C THR A 106 0.61 15.48 -22.10
N ARG A 107 1.29 16.63 -22.25
CA ARG A 107 0.83 17.92 -21.73
C ARG A 107 0.63 18.86 -22.91
N TRP A 108 -0.61 19.29 -23.11
CA TRP A 108 -0.92 20.27 -24.16
C TRP A 108 -0.18 21.59 -23.89
N SER A 109 0.38 22.16 -24.96
CA SER A 109 1.11 23.43 -24.96
C SER A 109 0.71 24.17 -26.23
N GLU A 110 0.18 25.38 -26.07
CA GLU A 110 -0.35 26.14 -27.20
C GLU A 110 0.76 26.54 -28.18
N GLU A 111 1.96 26.84 -27.66
CA GLU A 111 3.16 27.13 -28.46
C GLU A 111 3.55 25.98 -29.40
N LYS A 112 3.31 24.74 -28.97
CA LYS A 112 3.70 23.52 -29.71
C LYS A 112 2.59 22.95 -30.58
N LYS A 113 1.40 23.55 -30.55
CA LYS A 113 0.19 23.04 -31.21
C LYS A 113 0.36 22.83 -32.71
N ASN A 114 0.93 23.81 -33.40
CA ASN A 114 1.07 23.75 -34.86
C ASN A 114 2.10 22.67 -35.27
N ALA A 115 3.21 22.58 -34.55
CA ALA A 115 4.20 21.52 -34.75
C ALA A 115 3.59 20.13 -34.50
N TYR A 116 2.77 19.98 -33.47
CA TYR A 116 2.08 18.72 -33.16
C TYR A 116 1.07 18.34 -34.24
N LYS A 117 0.24 19.29 -34.70
CA LYS A 117 -0.69 19.07 -35.81
C LYS A 117 0.04 18.61 -37.06
N HIS A 118 1.13 19.28 -37.41
CA HIS A 118 1.96 18.91 -38.56
C HIS A 118 2.57 17.50 -38.40
N ALA A 119 3.11 17.18 -37.22
CA ALA A 119 3.64 15.84 -36.93
C ALA A 119 2.58 14.74 -36.99
N MET A 120 1.34 15.04 -36.58
CA MET A 120 0.21 14.11 -36.73
C MET A 120 -0.16 13.89 -38.19
N LEU A 121 -0.28 14.96 -38.99
CA LEU A 121 -0.62 14.86 -40.42
C LEU A 121 0.40 14.06 -41.22
N LEU A 122 1.69 14.12 -40.84
CA LEU A 122 2.77 13.37 -41.49
C LEU A 122 3.00 11.98 -40.90
N SER A 123 2.18 11.53 -39.95
CA SER A 123 2.34 10.23 -39.33
C SER A 123 1.90 9.13 -40.28
N GLN A 124 2.87 8.35 -40.81
CA GLN A 124 2.64 7.14 -41.61
C GLN A 124 1.72 6.11 -40.90
N LYS A 125 1.61 6.16 -39.56
CA LYS A 125 0.72 5.29 -38.80
C LYS A 125 -0.78 5.60 -38.94
N LEU A 126 -1.14 6.66 -39.69
CA LEU A 126 -2.53 7.04 -39.96
C LEU A 126 -3.00 6.62 -41.36
N GLU A 127 -2.24 5.79 -42.07
CA GLU A 127 -2.76 5.07 -43.24
C GLU A 127 -3.78 4.02 -42.78
N ILE A 128 -4.96 4.49 -42.35
CA ILE A 128 -6.03 3.66 -41.83
C ILE A 128 -6.77 3.09 -43.02
N ASN A 129 -6.56 1.80 -43.28
CA ASN A 129 -7.43 1.05 -44.18
C ASN A 129 -8.64 0.56 -43.39
N PHE A 130 -9.73 1.31 -43.44
CA PHE A 130 -10.95 1.04 -42.67
C PHE A 130 -11.61 -0.31 -43.00
N ASP A 131 -11.28 -0.90 -44.15
CA ASP A 131 -11.94 -2.10 -44.64
C ASP A 131 -11.36 -3.41 -44.07
N PHE A 132 -10.18 -3.38 -43.43
CA PHE A 132 -9.47 -4.61 -43.05
C PHE A 132 -8.85 -4.63 -41.64
N GLU A 133 -8.87 -3.52 -40.90
CA GLU A 133 -8.27 -3.47 -39.56
C GLU A 133 -9.28 -3.71 -38.45
N ASP A 134 -8.90 -4.59 -37.51
CA ASP A 134 -9.58 -4.77 -36.24
C ASP A 134 -9.51 -3.48 -35.39
N ILE A 135 -10.56 -3.24 -34.59
CA ILE A 135 -10.72 -2.03 -33.76
C ILE A 135 -9.53 -1.85 -32.81
N GLU A 136 -8.97 -2.94 -32.29
CA GLU A 136 -7.82 -2.89 -31.40
C GLU A 136 -6.55 -2.43 -32.12
N THR A 137 -6.34 -2.90 -33.35
CA THR A 137 -5.21 -2.50 -34.19
C THR A 137 -5.28 -1.02 -34.51
N LEU A 138 -6.47 -0.53 -34.87
CA LEU A 138 -6.73 0.88 -35.13
C LEU A 138 -6.45 1.75 -33.89
N SER A 139 -6.94 1.32 -32.72
CA SER A 139 -6.69 2.00 -31.45
C SER A 139 -5.19 2.08 -31.13
N LEU A 140 -4.45 0.99 -31.37
CA LEU A 140 -3.01 0.93 -31.14
C LEU A 140 -2.25 1.83 -32.12
N ASN A 141 -2.64 1.86 -33.39
CA ASN A 141 -2.07 2.72 -34.43
C ASN A 141 -2.25 4.21 -34.11
N ILE A 142 -3.47 4.61 -33.74
CA ILE A 142 -3.78 5.99 -33.32
C ILE A 142 -2.99 6.36 -32.06
N THR A 143 -2.98 5.49 -31.04
CA THR A 143 -2.23 5.74 -29.80
C THR A 143 -0.74 5.91 -30.06
N ALA A 144 -0.19 5.09 -30.96
CA ALA A 144 1.22 5.17 -31.34
C ALA A 144 1.52 6.44 -32.15
N ALA A 145 0.63 6.87 -33.05
CA ALA A 145 0.76 8.11 -33.80
C ALA A 145 0.75 9.33 -32.86
N ILE A 146 -0.22 9.40 -31.95
CA ILE A 146 -0.33 10.45 -30.91
C ILE A 146 0.95 10.50 -30.07
N THR A 147 1.40 9.34 -29.59
CA THR A 147 2.60 9.28 -28.74
C THR A 147 3.85 9.72 -29.51
N LYS A 148 4.01 9.30 -30.78
CA LYS A 148 5.13 9.68 -31.64
C LYS A 148 5.13 11.18 -31.98
N ALA A 149 3.98 11.75 -32.30
CA ALA A 149 3.85 13.18 -32.57
C ALA A 149 4.09 14.02 -31.31
N ALA A 150 3.63 13.55 -30.15
CA ALA A 150 3.85 14.23 -28.90
C ALA A 150 5.34 14.18 -28.47
N THR A 151 6.02 13.04 -28.67
CA THR A 151 7.45 12.91 -28.34
C THR A 151 8.31 13.77 -29.25
N SER A 152 8.06 13.76 -30.56
CA SER A 152 8.85 14.53 -31.55
C SER A 152 8.76 16.04 -31.33
N THR A 153 7.64 16.53 -30.81
CA THR A 153 7.43 17.97 -30.51
C THR A 153 7.81 18.34 -29.07
N GLY A 154 8.23 17.37 -28.26
CA GLY A 154 8.49 17.58 -26.83
C GLY A 154 7.24 18.01 -26.05
N MET A 155 6.04 17.62 -26.50
CA MET A 155 4.80 17.72 -25.73
C MET A 155 4.68 16.60 -24.69
N THR A 156 5.50 15.56 -24.80
CA THR A 156 5.63 14.55 -23.76
C THR A 156 6.45 15.09 -22.62
N SER A 157 5.84 15.19 -21.44
CA SER A 157 6.63 15.28 -20.22
C SER A 157 7.22 13.90 -19.98
N SER A 158 8.48 13.69 -20.36
CA SER A 158 9.25 12.64 -19.70
C SER A 158 9.30 13.10 -18.25
N ASN A 159 8.44 12.53 -17.40
CA ASN A 159 8.79 12.46 -16.00
C ASN A 159 10.06 11.61 -16.01
N THR A 160 11.23 12.23 -16.24
CA THR A 160 12.52 11.73 -15.78
C THR A 160 12.22 11.42 -14.34
N ALA A 161 12.01 10.14 -14.05
CA ALA A 161 11.25 9.73 -12.88
C ALA A 161 11.95 10.37 -11.70
N ARG A 162 11.41 11.48 -11.17
CA ARG A 162 11.91 12.05 -9.93
C ARG A 162 11.85 10.86 -9.01
N PRO A 163 13.00 10.31 -8.59
CA PRO A 163 13.07 8.97 -8.02
C PRO A 163 11.97 8.95 -7.00
N LYS A 164 10.91 8.16 -7.26
CA LYS A 164 9.60 8.33 -6.63
C LYS A 164 9.91 8.46 -5.16
N ALA A 165 9.89 9.68 -4.62
CA ALA A 165 10.41 9.94 -3.29
C ALA A 165 9.56 8.99 -2.46
N THR A 166 10.19 7.92 -1.96
CA THR A 166 9.44 6.77 -1.45
C THR A 166 8.56 7.39 -0.41
N LYS A 167 7.26 7.45 -0.69
CA LYS A 167 6.37 8.34 0.06
C LYS A 167 6.42 7.79 1.47
N ARG A 168 7.23 8.44 2.31
CA ARG A 168 7.42 8.02 3.67
C ARG A 168 6.03 8.03 4.27
N LYS A 169 5.78 7.08 5.17
CA LYS A 169 4.52 7.08 5.90
C LYS A 169 4.40 8.48 6.54
N PRO A 170 3.24 9.15 6.47
CA PRO A 170 3.12 10.55 6.87
C PRO A 170 3.42 10.79 8.35
N TRP A 171 3.40 9.74 9.17
CA TRP A 171 3.76 9.77 10.60
C TRP A 171 5.24 9.47 10.89
N PHE A 172 6.02 9.10 9.88
CA PHE A 172 7.43 8.72 10.04
C PHE A 172 8.31 9.95 9.78
N ASP A 173 8.75 10.57 10.86
CA ASP A 173 9.47 11.84 10.90
C ASP A 173 10.99 11.65 11.12
N ASP A 174 11.69 12.76 11.34
CA ASP A 174 13.13 12.77 11.56
C ASP A 174 13.53 12.14 12.90
N ASP A 175 12.67 12.17 13.92
CA ASP A 175 12.89 11.47 15.19
C ASP A 175 12.91 9.95 14.98
N CYS A 176 11.97 9.42 14.18
CA CYS A 176 11.96 8.02 13.78
C CYS A 176 13.25 7.64 13.01
N LEU A 177 13.79 8.56 12.21
CA LEU A 177 15.07 8.35 11.52
C LEU A 177 16.27 8.37 12.48
N ALA A 178 16.29 9.32 13.40
CA ALA A 178 17.36 9.48 14.38
C ALA A 178 17.48 8.22 15.26
N THR A 179 16.36 7.77 15.82
CA THR A 179 16.28 6.54 16.64
C THR A 179 16.59 5.28 15.82
N LYS A 180 16.17 5.20 14.54
CA LYS A 180 16.58 4.11 13.64
C LYS A 180 18.09 4.10 13.36
N LYS A 181 18.69 5.29 13.19
CA LYS A 181 20.14 5.45 12.98
C LYS A 181 20.91 5.03 14.24
N GLN A 182 20.43 5.45 15.41
CA GLN A 182 20.98 5.06 16.71
C GLN A 182 20.89 3.55 16.94
N LEU A 183 19.73 2.93 16.65
CA LEU A 183 19.56 1.47 16.70
C LEU A 183 20.56 0.75 15.79
N SER A 184 20.72 1.24 14.57
CA SER A 184 21.68 0.67 13.60
C SER A 184 23.12 0.82 14.08
N ALA A 185 23.48 1.96 14.68
CA ALA A 185 24.80 2.19 15.25
C ALA A 185 25.08 1.31 16.48
N ALA A 186 24.08 1.12 17.35
CA ALA A 186 24.18 0.22 18.50
C ALA A 186 24.36 -1.24 18.06
N LEU A 187 23.64 -1.68 17.03
CA LEU A 187 23.80 -3.03 16.46
C LEU A 187 25.20 -3.24 15.87
N ARG A 188 25.73 -2.24 15.15
CA ARG A 188 27.10 -2.32 14.61
C ARG A 188 28.13 -2.44 15.73
N ARG A 189 28.00 -1.63 16.79
CA ARG A 189 28.88 -1.71 17.98
C ARG A 189 28.78 -3.06 18.68
N ALA A 190 27.56 -3.59 18.87
CA ALA A 190 27.36 -4.90 19.48
C ALA A 190 28.04 -6.02 18.66
N ARG A 191 27.96 -5.96 17.31
CA ARG A 191 28.66 -6.92 16.44
C ARG A 191 30.18 -6.80 16.50
N GLN A 192 30.70 -5.58 16.58
CA GLN A 192 32.15 -5.34 16.70
C GLN A 192 32.72 -5.84 18.02
N ASN A 193 31.94 -5.75 19.10
CA ASN A 193 32.33 -6.18 20.43
C ASN A 193 31.89 -7.63 20.75
N SER A 194 31.64 -8.46 19.73
CA SER A 194 31.21 -9.86 19.88
C SER A 194 30.03 -10.05 20.85
N PHE A 195 29.10 -9.09 20.89
CA PHE A 195 27.94 -9.07 21.78
C PHE A 195 28.27 -9.11 23.28
N ASP A 196 29.37 -8.46 23.69
CA ASP A 196 29.66 -8.16 25.10
C ASP A 196 28.39 -7.65 25.85
N PRO A 197 28.14 -8.05 27.11
CA PRO A 197 26.93 -7.69 27.86
C PRO A 197 26.59 -6.19 27.87
N GLN A 198 27.59 -5.31 27.92
CA GLN A 198 27.37 -3.87 27.89
C GLN A 198 26.91 -3.41 26.50
N SER A 199 27.55 -3.92 25.44
CA SER A 199 27.16 -3.61 24.06
C SER A 199 25.77 -4.16 23.70
N LEU A 200 25.43 -5.34 24.21
CA LEU A 200 24.14 -5.98 24.03
C LEU A 200 23.02 -5.21 24.73
N SER A 201 23.21 -4.84 26.00
CA SER A 201 22.24 -4.04 26.76
C SER A 201 21.97 -2.68 26.10
N GLN A 202 23.00 -2.01 25.57
CA GLN A 202 22.84 -0.77 24.80
C GLN A 202 21.99 -0.96 23.53
N TYR A 203 22.21 -2.05 22.79
CA TYR A 203 21.41 -2.37 21.61
C TYR A 203 19.96 -2.67 21.97
N LEU A 204 19.71 -3.46 23.02
CA LEU A 204 18.36 -3.76 23.49
C LEU A 204 17.61 -2.50 23.92
N ARG A 205 18.30 -1.58 24.64
CA ARG A 205 17.74 -0.28 25.01
C ARG A 205 17.37 0.56 23.77
N ALA A 206 18.28 0.70 22.81
CA ALA A 206 18.01 1.44 21.56
C ALA A 206 16.87 0.81 20.74
N LYS A 207 16.71 -0.52 20.81
CA LYS A 207 15.61 -1.24 20.14
C LYS A 207 14.26 -0.94 20.79
N LYS A 208 14.20 -0.92 22.13
CA LYS A 208 13.01 -0.52 22.89
C LYS A 208 12.63 0.92 22.55
N GLU A 209 13.59 1.84 22.66
CA GLU A 209 13.41 3.27 22.35
C GLU A 209 12.89 3.53 20.93
N TYR A 210 13.45 2.85 19.92
CA TYR A 210 12.95 2.96 18.54
C TYR A 210 11.51 2.47 18.42
N LYS A 211 11.16 1.35 19.05
CA LYS A 211 9.79 0.81 19.02
C LYS A 211 8.80 1.76 19.71
N ASP A 212 9.17 2.29 20.87
CA ASP A 212 8.35 3.23 21.63
C ASP A 212 8.12 4.51 20.82
N THR A 213 9.15 5.04 20.17
CA THR A 213 9.04 6.19 19.27
C THR A 213 8.08 5.92 18.12
N LEU A 214 8.17 4.76 17.46
CA LEU A 214 7.24 4.39 16.39
C LEU A 214 5.80 4.31 16.88
N ASN A 215 5.57 3.72 18.06
CA ASN A 215 4.25 3.56 18.64
C ASN A 215 3.62 4.91 19.00
N THR A 216 4.39 5.78 19.65
CA THR A 216 3.96 7.14 20.02
C THR A 216 3.61 7.95 18.76
N LYS A 217 4.51 8.02 17.77
CA LYS A 217 4.25 8.78 16.53
C LYS A 217 3.05 8.23 15.75
N LEU A 218 2.86 6.90 15.74
CA LEU A 218 1.69 6.29 15.12
C LEU A 218 0.40 6.62 15.87
N LYS A 219 0.42 6.62 17.21
CA LYS A 219 -0.71 7.01 18.06
C LYS A 219 -1.07 8.47 17.85
N ASP A 220 -0.10 9.37 17.91
CA ASP A 220 -0.27 10.81 17.70
C ASP A 220 -0.84 11.11 16.32
N PHE A 221 -0.32 10.43 15.29
CA PHE A 221 -0.87 10.55 13.95
C PHE A 221 -2.34 10.12 13.91
N ARG A 222 -2.70 8.97 14.49
CA ARG A 222 -4.10 8.51 14.54
C ARG A 222 -5.01 9.51 15.25
N LEU A 223 -4.57 10.05 16.40
CA LEU A 223 -5.31 11.09 17.12
C LEU A 223 -5.49 12.34 16.27
N SER A 224 -4.43 12.80 15.60
CA SER A 224 -4.51 13.94 14.69
C SER A 224 -5.50 13.69 13.53
N MET A 225 -5.63 12.45 13.05
CA MET A 225 -6.63 12.11 12.04
C MET A 225 -8.05 12.21 12.61
N ILE A 226 -8.29 11.65 13.79
CA ILE A 226 -9.60 11.69 14.45
C ILE A 226 -10.01 13.15 14.67
N ASN A 227 -9.10 13.99 15.12
CA ASN A 227 -9.35 15.43 15.31
C ASN A 227 -9.69 16.13 13.99
N LYS A 228 -8.94 15.86 12.91
CA LYS A 228 -9.28 16.38 11.57
C LYS A 228 -10.68 15.97 11.12
N PHE A 229 -11.08 14.72 11.36
CA PHE A 229 -12.44 14.28 11.05
C PHE A 229 -13.51 14.93 11.94
N ALA A 230 -13.19 15.26 13.19
CA ALA A 230 -14.10 15.94 14.10
C ALA A 230 -14.31 17.42 13.70
N GLU A 231 -13.31 18.05 13.10
CA GLU A 231 -13.34 19.46 12.67
C GLU A 231 -14.09 19.69 11.36
N VAL A 232 -14.23 18.67 10.52
CA VAL A 232 -14.87 18.76 9.19
C VAL A 232 -16.35 19.10 9.32
N LYS A 233 -16.76 20.20 8.68
CA LYS A 233 -18.17 20.67 8.65
C LYS A 233 -18.87 20.41 7.32
N ASN A 234 -18.11 20.33 6.23
CA ASN A 234 -18.64 20.18 4.87
C ASN A 234 -18.32 18.78 4.29
N SER A 235 -19.23 18.23 3.48
CA SER A 235 -19.04 16.98 2.73
C SER A 235 -17.82 17.04 1.80
N THR A 236 -17.50 18.18 1.20
CA THR A 236 -16.32 18.34 0.35
C THR A 236 -15.02 18.17 1.15
N GLU A 237 -14.94 18.80 2.32
CA GLU A 237 -13.80 18.67 3.23
C GLU A 237 -13.67 17.26 3.78
N PHE A 238 -14.81 16.60 4.06
CA PHE A 238 -14.85 15.20 4.47
C PHE A 238 -14.18 14.31 3.43
N TRP A 239 -14.61 14.40 2.16
CA TRP A 239 -14.05 13.55 1.11
C TRP A 239 -12.59 13.88 0.81
N ARG A 240 -12.18 15.16 0.87
CA ARG A 240 -10.77 15.54 0.72
C ARG A 240 -9.91 14.94 1.83
N THR A 241 -10.36 15.07 3.07
CA THR A 241 -9.71 14.53 4.27
C THR A 241 -9.64 13.00 4.19
N PHE A 242 -10.77 12.34 3.92
CA PHE A 242 -10.86 10.89 3.70
C PHE A 242 -9.93 10.37 2.60
N ASN A 243 -9.92 11.03 1.44
CA ASN A 243 -9.08 10.64 0.30
C ASN A 243 -7.58 10.84 0.55
N SER A 244 -7.20 11.73 1.47
CA SER A 244 -5.80 11.87 1.90
C SER A 244 -5.31 10.66 2.70
N PHE A 245 -6.23 9.96 3.38
CA PHE A 245 -5.94 8.80 4.23
C PHE A 245 -6.12 7.47 3.54
N ARG A 246 -7.11 7.38 2.64
CA ARG A 246 -7.31 6.19 1.83
C ARG A 246 -6.02 5.97 1.04
N ARG A 247 -5.26 4.93 1.40
CA ARG A 247 -4.20 4.44 0.52
C ARG A 247 -4.87 4.30 -0.84
N LYS A 248 -4.29 4.90 -1.88
CA LYS A 248 -4.71 4.62 -3.25
C LYS A 248 -4.48 3.14 -3.45
N HIS A 249 -5.48 2.36 -3.09
CA HIS A 249 -5.53 0.95 -3.33
C HIS A 249 -5.71 0.90 -4.84
N CYS A 250 -4.59 0.81 -5.54
CA CYS A 250 -4.62 0.34 -6.90
C CYS A 250 -4.99 -1.13 -6.74
N TYR A 251 -6.29 -1.40 -6.65
CA TYR A 251 -6.80 -2.73 -6.96
C TYR A 251 -6.53 -2.88 -8.44
N ILE A 252 -5.33 -3.32 -8.77
CA ILE A 252 -5.15 -4.10 -9.98
C ILE A 252 -5.93 -5.36 -9.63
N THR A 253 -7.15 -5.46 -10.16
CA THR A 253 -7.87 -6.73 -10.10
C THR A 253 -6.93 -7.77 -10.72
N PRO A 254 -6.59 -8.84 -9.99
CA PRO A 254 -5.61 -9.82 -10.49
C PRO A 254 -6.13 -10.54 -11.74
N LEU A 255 -7.45 -10.51 -11.95
CA LEU A 255 -8.11 -11.05 -13.13
C LEU A 255 -8.05 -10.05 -14.30
N PRO A 256 -7.47 -10.46 -15.44
CA PRO A 256 -7.56 -9.73 -16.70
C PRO A 256 -9.02 -9.46 -17.08
N LEU A 257 -9.25 -8.40 -17.86
CA LEU A 257 -10.58 -8.04 -18.36
C LEU A 257 -11.18 -9.18 -19.18
N ASP A 258 -10.39 -9.85 -20.01
CA ASP A 258 -10.85 -10.96 -20.86
C ASP A 258 -11.40 -12.11 -20.03
N THR A 259 -10.80 -12.39 -18.87
CA THR A 259 -11.31 -13.43 -17.97
C THR A 259 -12.68 -13.06 -17.41
N TRP A 260 -12.90 -11.78 -17.10
CA TRP A 260 -14.23 -11.30 -16.71
C TRP A 260 -15.23 -11.41 -17.86
N VAL A 261 -14.83 -11.03 -19.07
CA VAL A 261 -15.68 -11.15 -20.27
C VAL A 261 -16.08 -12.60 -20.48
N SER A 262 -15.12 -13.54 -20.51
CA SER A 262 -15.40 -14.97 -20.67
C SER A 262 -16.28 -15.53 -19.55
N PHE A 263 -16.02 -15.15 -18.29
CA PHE A 263 -16.84 -15.57 -17.16
C PHE A 263 -18.31 -15.14 -17.33
N TYR A 264 -18.53 -13.88 -17.69
CA TYR A 264 -19.88 -13.36 -17.88
C TYR A 264 -20.54 -13.89 -19.15
N SER A 265 -19.81 -14.10 -20.24
CA SER A 265 -20.32 -14.76 -21.46
C SER A 265 -20.74 -16.20 -21.21
N ASN A 266 -20.11 -16.90 -20.25
CA ASN A 266 -20.46 -18.27 -19.90
C ASN A 266 -21.67 -18.35 -18.95
N ILE A 267 -21.82 -17.39 -18.03
CA ILE A 267 -22.91 -17.40 -17.04
C ILE A 267 -24.19 -16.81 -17.61
N TYR A 268 -24.09 -15.78 -18.45
CA TYR A 268 -25.24 -15.17 -19.09
C TYR A 268 -25.46 -15.83 -20.45
N PRO A 269 -26.67 -16.36 -20.73
CA PRO A 269 -26.98 -16.84 -22.07
C PRO A 269 -26.77 -15.70 -23.07
N GLN A 270 -26.28 -16.02 -24.27
CA GLN A 270 -26.15 -15.04 -25.33
C GLN A 270 -27.49 -14.33 -25.50
N ARG A 271 -27.48 -13.00 -25.38
CA ARG A 271 -28.68 -12.20 -25.63
C ARG A 271 -29.07 -12.46 -27.07
N ILE A 272 -30.22 -13.07 -27.27
CA ILE A 272 -30.85 -13.12 -28.59
C ILE A 272 -31.17 -11.65 -28.88
N ILE A 273 -30.37 -11.05 -29.77
CA ILE A 273 -30.68 -9.74 -30.33
C ILE A 273 -31.83 -10.02 -31.27
N ASP A 274 -33.03 -10.00 -30.72
CA ASP A 274 -34.22 -10.11 -31.51
C ASP A 274 -34.41 -8.76 -32.22
N ASN A 275 -34.29 -8.78 -33.54
CA ASN A 275 -34.60 -7.62 -34.38
C ASN A 275 -36.12 -7.45 -34.53
N THR A 276 -36.94 -8.26 -33.85
CA THR A 276 -38.35 -7.92 -33.69
C THR A 276 -38.42 -6.59 -32.96
N THR A 277 -38.92 -5.58 -33.68
CA THR A 277 -39.31 -4.30 -33.10
C THR A 277 -40.22 -4.60 -31.91
N PHE A 278 -39.71 -4.36 -30.70
CA PHE A 278 -40.49 -4.51 -29.48
C PHE A 278 -41.73 -3.61 -29.58
N PHE A 279 -42.90 -4.20 -29.84
CA PHE A 279 -44.19 -3.52 -29.86
C PHE A 279 -44.72 -3.35 -28.43
N GLY A 280 -43.89 -2.80 -27.55
CA GLY A 280 -44.35 -2.34 -26.24
C GLY A 280 -45.17 -1.06 -26.39
N ILE A 281 -45.89 -0.70 -25.32
CA ILE A 281 -46.42 0.66 -25.15
C ILE A 281 -45.20 1.56 -24.95
N LEU A 282 -44.61 2.01 -26.05
CA LEU A 282 -43.59 3.05 -26.02
C LEU A 282 -44.26 4.31 -25.51
N ASP A 283 -43.77 4.84 -24.40
CA ASP A 283 -44.19 6.16 -23.96
C ASP A 283 -43.68 7.15 -25.04
N PRO A 284 -44.59 7.86 -25.74
CA PRO A 284 -44.21 8.74 -26.84
C PRO A 284 -43.21 9.83 -26.45
N ILE A 285 -43.10 10.13 -25.16
CA ILE A 285 -42.26 11.19 -24.60
C ILE A 285 -40.91 10.61 -24.15
N THR A 286 -40.89 9.48 -23.43
CA THR A 286 -39.63 8.95 -22.87
C THR A 286 -38.87 8.01 -23.81
N ASP A 287 -39.58 7.33 -24.72
CA ASP A 287 -38.98 6.37 -25.64
C ASP A 287 -38.73 6.95 -27.05
N GLY A 288 -38.96 8.26 -27.21
CA GLY A 288 -38.58 8.99 -28.41
C GLY A 288 -37.06 9.02 -28.62
N SER A 289 -36.62 9.17 -29.87
CA SER A 289 -35.21 9.38 -30.18
C SER A 289 -34.71 10.63 -29.46
N ILE A 290 -33.65 10.50 -28.65
CA ILE A 290 -33.04 11.64 -27.93
C ILE A 290 -32.72 12.74 -28.94
N THR A 291 -33.35 13.90 -28.77
CA THR A 291 -33.17 15.02 -29.71
C THR A 291 -31.92 15.82 -29.39
N PHE A 292 -31.36 16.47 -30.40
CA PHE A 292 -30.21 17.36 -30.22
C PHE A 292 -30.51 18.50 -29.22
N GLU A 293 -31.74 19.02 -29.24
CA GLU A 293 -32.20 20.09 -28.34
C GLU A 293 -32.25 19.64 -26.87
N GLU A 294 -32.56 18.38 -26.62
CA GLU A 294 -32.59 17.80 -25.28
C GLU A 294 -31.18 17.59 -24.72
N ILE A 295 -30.25 17.11 -25.56
CA ILE A 295 -28.82 17.05 -25.22
C ILE A 295 -28.29 18.46 -24.93
N ARG A 296 -28.61 19.42 -25.79
CA ARG A 296 -28.17 20.81 -25.64
C ARG A 296 -28.74 21.45 -24.37
N SER A 297 -30.00 21.18 -24.04
CA SER A 297 -30.66 21.66 -22.82
C SER A 297 -30.07 21.03 -21.58
N SER A 298 -29.76 19.73 -21.62
CA SER A 298 -29.08 19.01 -20.55
C SER A 298 -27.67 19.57 -20.30
N VAL A 299 -26.89 19.82 -21.36
CA VAL A 299 -25.57 20.46 -21.26
C VAL A 299 -25.67 21.88 -20.70
N LYS A 300 -26.68 22.65 -21.11
CA LYS A 300 -26.93 23.99 -20.55
C LYS A 300 -27.30 23.92 -19.06
N ALA A 301 -28.14 22.98 -18.66
CA ALA A 301 -28.54 22.77 -17.27
C ALA A 301 -27.33 22.38 -16.41
N ILE A 302 -26.45 21.51 -16.92
CA ILE A 302 -25.20 21.13 -16.26
C ILE A 302 -24.28 22.35 -16.09
N LYS A 303 -24.13 23.19 -17.13
CA LYS A 303 -23.36 24.45 -17.03
C LYS A 303 -23.96 25.45 -16.04
N LYS A 304 -25.29 25.49 -15.91
CA LYS A 304 -25.98 26.41 -15.00
C LYS A 304 -25.95 25.93 -13.54
N CYS A 305 -25.81 24.61 -13.33
CA CYS A 305 -25.56 24.00 -12.02
C CYS A 305 -24.09 24.00 -11.63
N GLU A 306 -23.18 24.53 -12.47
CA GLU A 306 -21.83 24.85 -12.02
C GLU A 306 -21.96 25.97 -10.98
N PRO A 307 -21.69 25.71 -9.69
CA PRO A 307 -21.81 26.73 -8.67
C PRO A 307 -20.84 27.83 -9.07
N SER A 308 -21.36 29.04 -9.33
CA SER A 308 -20.51 30.22 -9.45
C SER A 308 -19.58 30.24 -8.24
N TRP A 309 -18.27 30.22 -8.49
CA TRP A 309 -17.27 30.30 -7.43
C TRP A 309 -17.41 31.60 -6.61
N ASP A 310 -18.12 32.60 -7.14
CA ASP A 310 -18.39 33.88 -6.48
C ASP A 310 -19.54 33.80 -5.46
N ALA A 311 -20.42 32.80 -5.54
CA ALA A 311 -21.52 32.62 -4.59
C ALA A 311 -21.08 32.06 -3.21
N TRP A 312 -19.78 31.81 -3.02
CA TRP A 312 -19.20 31.22 -1.81
C TRP A 312 -18.26 32.18 -1.04
N GLN A 313 -18.21 33.47 -1.41
CA GLN A 313 -17.47 34.50 -0.68
C GLN A 313 -18.33 35.35 0.29
N MET A 314 -19.59 34.99 0.51
CA MET A 314 -20.42 35.47 1.61
C MET A 314 -20.65 34.36 2.63
#